data_AF-A0A4S5ES53-F1
#
_entry.id   AF-A0A4S5ES53-F1
#
_cell.length_a   1.000
_cell.length_b   1.000
_cell.length_c   1.000
_cell.angle_alpha   90.00
_cell.angle_beta   90.00
_cell.angle_gamma   90.00
#
_symmetry.space_group_name_H-M   'P 1'
#
loop_
_entity.id
_entity.type
_entity.pdbx_description
1 polymer ?
#
loop_
_entity_poly.entity_id
_entity_poly.type
_entity_poly.pdbx_seq_one_letter_code
_entity_poly.pdbx_strand_id
1 'polypeptide(L)'
;MGKKSAERNVRLEQLRREQKRKERRRALLIYGTSGFVAVVLLVGIIIYSVADTHSKNKTREVGYTAAASSAATAAGCTGTVNDASQGSTHLSTTVSYKASPPSSGSHNLDPLPDGISFYNPASGIPVERAVHNLEHGFIVGWYDKSLPAAQVEKLRSLAANAGPRFIGVPWTRSAFPDGKHFVLTAWDRTQRCTTVSADVIKDFVAKHANPDSTGATWDSPTAPESGAQGGTLDVSADGPLTAQSGATTAT
;
A
#
# COMPACT_ATOMS: atom_id res chain seq x y z
N MET A 1 81.37 36.38 -27.71
CA MET A 1 80.77 35.10 -27.22
C MET A 1 79.25 35.17 -26.95
N GLY A 2 78.49 36.12 -27.50
CA GLY A 2 77.05 36.30 -27.18
C GLY A 2 76.04 35.49 -28.02
N LYS A 3 76.31 35.22 -29.31
CA LYS A 3 75.33 34.60 -30.24
C LYS A 3 74.91 33.17 -29.86
N LYS A 4 75.87 32.30 -29.49
CA LYS A 4 75.58 30.91 -29.05
C LYS A 4 74.73 30.83 -27.78
N SER A 5 74.82 31.82 -26.89
CA SER A 5 74.02 31.89 -25.66
C SER A 5 72.57 32.30 -25.95
N ALA A 6 72.38 33.26 -26.86
CA ALA A 6 71.06 33.72 -27.28
C ALA A 6 70.26 32.61 -28.01
N GLU A 7 70.86 31.87 -28.94
CA GLU A 7 70.20 30.76 -29.65
C GLU A 7 69.79 29.61 -28.72
N ARG A 8 70.63 29.30 -27.71
CA ARG A 8 70.31 28.30 -26.69
C ARG A 8 69.11 28.72 -25.84
N ASN A 9 69.03 30.00 -25.47
CA ASN A 9 67.91 30.54 -24.69
C ASN A 9 66.60 30.51 -25.50
N VAL A 10 66.64 30.89 -26.78
CA VAL A 10 65.48 30.82 -27.68
C VAL A 10 64.97 29.38 -27.82
N ARG A 11 65.87 28.40 -27.99
CA ARG A 11 65.50 26.98 -28.07
C ARG A 11 64.90 26.45 -26.77
N LEU A 12 65.44 26.85 -25.61
CA LEU A 12 64.88 26.50 -24.30
C LEU A 12 63.49 27.11 -24.08
N GLU A 13 63.26 28.35 -24.53
CA GLU A 13 61.94 28.98 -24.47
C GLU A 13 60.93 28.29 -25.39
N GLN A 14 61.33 27.90 -26.61
CA GLN A 14 60.49 27.13 -27.52
C GLN A 14 60.09 25.79 -26.90
N LEU A 15 61.04 25.03 -26.35
CA LEU A 15 60.76 23.76 -25.65
C LEU A 15 59.84 23.95 -24.44
N ARG A 16 60.05 25.01 -23.64
CA ARG A 16 59.17 25.36 -22.51
C ARG A 16 57.76 25.71 -22.97
N ARG A 17 57.60 26.44 -24.09
CA ARG A 17 56.29 26.78 -24.67
C ARG A 17 55.58 25.54 -25.20
N GLU A 18 56.29 24.63 -25.86
CA GLU A 18 55.75 23.35 -26.32
C GLU A 18 55.32 22.44 -25.17
N GLN A 19 56.15 22.31 -24.12
CA GLN A 19 55.79 21.58 -22.90
C GLN A 19 54.56 22.19 -22.24
N LYS A 20 54.52 23.50 -22.02
CA LYS A 20 53.33 24.20 -21.48
C LYS A 20 52.08 23.99 -22.34
N ARG A 21 52.20 23.96 -23.68
CA ARG A 21 51.07 23.66 -24.58
C ARG A 21 50.59 22.22 -24.44
N LYS A 22 51.51 21.24 -24.35
CA LYS A 22 51.19 19.83 -24.14
C LYS A 22 50.53 19.60 -22.77
N GLU A 23 51.05 20.23 -21.73
CA GLU A 23 50.46 20.19 -20.37
C GLU A 23 49.07 20.81 -20.35
N ARG A 24 48.88 22.01 -20.94
CA ARG A 24 47.54 22.64 -21.04
C ARG A 24 46.56 21.76 -21.81
N ARG A 25 46.97 21.15 -22.92
CA ARG A 25 46.12 20.26 -23.70
C ARG A 25 45.78 18.98 -22.94
N ARG A 26 46.74 18.39 -22.22
CA ARG A 26 46.51 17.22 -21.37
C ARG A 26 45.60 17.55 -20.19
N ALA A 27 45.80 18.70 -19.54
CA ALA A 27 44.93 19.18 -18.46
C ALA A 27 43.51 19.44 -18.97
N LEU A 28 43.34 20.15 -20.10
CA LEU A 28 42.03 20.35 -20.72
C LEU A 28 41.35 19.04 -21.10
N LEU A 29 42.09 18.07 -21.65
CA LEU A 29 41.53 16.76 -21.96
C LEU A 29 41.09 16.04 -20.69
N ILE A 30 41.96 15.90 -19.69
CA ILE A 30 41.65 15.14 -18.47
C ILE A 30 40.55 15.81 -17.66
N TYR A 31 40.70 17.09 -17.32
CA TYR A 31 39.73 17.80 -16.48
C TYR A 31 38.45 18.15 -17.25
N GLY A 32 38.56 18.46 -18.54
CA GLY A 32 37.40 18.75 -19.38
C GLY A 32 36.54 17.51 -19.62
N THR A 33 37.14 16.35 -19.94
CA THR A 33 36.37 15.11 -20.06
C THR A 33 35.84 14.64 -18.72
N SER A 34 36.61 14.72 -17.64
CA SER A 34 36.14 14.33 -16.30
C SER A 34 34.99 15.21 -15.83
N GLY A 35 35.08 16.53 -16.05
CA GLY A 35 34.00 17.47 -15.75
C GLY A 35 32.76 17.21 -16.59
N PHE A 36 32.92 16.95 -17.89
CA PHE A 36 31.82 16.60 -18.78
C PHE A 36 31.12 15.29 -18.35
N VAL A 37 31.89 14.24 -18.05
CA VAL A 37 31.33 12.96 -17.57
C VAL A 37 30.59 13.15 -16.25
N ALA A 38 31.15 13.91 -15.31
CA ALA A 38 30.49 14.22 -14.04
C ALA A 38 29.14 14.95 -14.26
N VAL A 39 29.10 15.94 -15.16
CA VAL A 39 27.86 16.66 -15.49
C VAL A 39 26.84 15.72 -16.15
N VAL A 40 27.24 14.87 -17.10
CA VAL A 40 26.34 13.92 -17.74
C VAL A 40 25.74 12.93 -16.73
N LEU A 41 26.56 12.40 -15.80
CA LEU A 41 26.07 11.52 -14.74
C LEU A 41 25.08 12.23 -13.82
N LEU A 42 25.39 13.46 -13.39
CA LEU A 42 24.48 14.26 -12.56
C LEU A 42 23.15 14.54 -13.26
N VAL A 43 23.19 14.94 -14.54
CA VAL A 43 21.98 15.17 -15.33
C VAL A 43 21.18 13.87 -15.47
N GLY A 44 21.84 12.74 -15.73
CA GLY A 44 21.18 11.42 -15.78
C GLY A 44 20.47 11.05 -14.48
N ILE A 45 21.13 11.26 -13.33
CA ILE A 45 20.54 11.02 -11.99
C ILE A 45 19.33 11.91 -11.76
N ILE A 46 19.42 13.20 -12.10
CA ILE A 46 18.32 14.16 -11.94
C ILE A 46 17.12 13.75 -12.82
N ILE A 47 17.35 13.43 -14.10
CA ILE A 47 16.28 13.00 -15.02
C ILE A 47 15.60 11.73 -14.49
N TYR A 48 16.38 10.74 -14.07
CA TYR A 48 15.85 9.50 -13.49
C TYR A 48 15.02 9.78 -12.24
N SER A 49 15.53 10.57 -11.29
CA SER A 49 14.83 10.90 -10.05
C SER A 49 13.51 11.62 -10.29
N VAL A 50 13.47 12.56 -11.25
CA VAL A 50 12.24 13.28 -11.63
C VAL A 50 11.24 12.34 -12.29
N ALA A 51 11.68 11.49 -13.23
CA ALA A 51 10.81 10.54 -13.91
C ALA A 51 10.23 9.48 -12.95
N ASP A 52 11.05 8.98 -12.02
CA ASP A 52 10.64 8.04 -10.98
C ASP A 52 9.62 8.68 -10.03
N THR A 53 9.87 9.92 -9.57
CA THR A 53 8.95 10.66 -8.71
C THR A 53 7.63 10.94 -9.42
N HIS A 54 7.67 11.37 -10.68
CA HIS A 54 6.45 11.63 -11.46
C HIS A 54 5.61 10.34 -11.64
N SER A 55 6.27 9.22 -11.95
CA SER A 55 5.60 7.93 -12.11
C SER A 55 4.98 7.46 -10.80
N LYS A 56 5.71 7.57 -9.69
CA LYS A 56 5.20 7.22 -8.35
C LYS A 56 4.01 8.09 -7.96
N ASN A 57 4.09 9.40 -8.20
CA ASN A 57 3.00 10.32 -7.90
C ASN A 57 1.72 9.94 -8.65
N LYS A 58 1.82 9.62 -9.95
CA LYS A 58 0.66 9.17 -10.73
C LYS A 58 -0.01 7.91 -10.16
N THR A 59 0.78 6.94 -9.70
CA THR A 59 0.24 5.71 -9.09
C THR A 59 -0.33 5.92 -7.69
N ARG A 60 -0.08 7.09 -7.07
CA ARG A 60 -0.56 7.47 -5.73
C ARG A 60 -1.81 8.35 -5.78
N GLU A 61 -2.18 8.87 -6.94
CA GLU A 61 -3.36 9.72 -7.09
C GLU A 61 -4.65 9.02 -6.64
N VAL A 62 -5.55 9.78 -6.01
CA VAL A 62 -6.92 9.35 -5.72
C VAL A 62 -7.63 9.01 -7.04
N GLY A 63 -8.33 7.88 -7.08
CA GLY A 63 -8.98 7.35 -8.27
C GLY A 63 -8.06 6.55 -9.19
N TYR A 64 -6.74 6.54 -8.96
CA TYR A 64 -5.85 5.63 -9.67
C TYR A 64 -6.29 4.19 -9.43
N THR A 65 -6.35 3.42 -10.52
CA THR A 65 -6.72 2.00 -10.48
C THR A 65 -5.54 1.16 -10.96
N ALA A 66 -4.92 0.42 -10.05
CA ALA A 66 -3.91 -0.57 -10.41
C ALA A 66 -4.59 -1.72 -11.16
N ALA A 67 -4.00 -2.15 -12.28
CA ALA A 67 -4.56 -3.24 -13.07
C ALA A 67 -4.71 -4.53 -12.25
N ALA A 68 -5.80 -5.26 -12.49
CA ALA A 68 -6.01 -6.58 -11.89
C ALA A 68 -4.92 -7.55 -12.35
N SER A 69 -4.36 -8.34 -11.43
CA SER A 69 -3.49 -9.46 -11.80
C SER A 69 -4.28 -10.54 -12.56
N SER A 70 -3.59 -11.51 -13.14
CA SER A 70 -4.23 -12.68 -13.75
C SER A 70 -5.11 -13.44 -12.76
N ALA A 71 -4.61 -13.65 -11.53
CA ALA A 71 -5.36 -14.28 -10.44
C ALA A 71 -6.59 -13.46 -10.03
N ALA A 72 -6.45 -12.13 -9.95
CA ALA A 72 -7.57 -11.22 -9.67
C ALA A 72 -8.63 -11.30 -10.78
N THR A 73 -8.21 -11.27 -12.05
CA THR A 73 -9.12 -11.41 -13.20
C THR A 73 -9.87 -12.75 -13.17
N ALA A 74 -9.17 -13.85 -12.87
CA ALA A 74 -9.78 -15.18 -12.77
C ALA A 74 -10.83 -15.27 -11.65
N ALA A 75 -10.67 -14.52 -10.55
CA ALA A 75 -11.64 -14.43 -9.46
C ALA A 75 -12.79 -13.43 -9.73
N GLY A 76 -12.80 -12.81 -10.92
CA GLY A 76 -13.74 -11.76 -11.30
C GLY A 76 -13.50 -10.44 -10.54
N CYS A 77 -12.26 -10.18 -10.11
CA CYS A 77 -11.91 -8.97 -9.39
C CYS A 77 -11.67 -7.77 -10.31
N THR A 78 -11.98 -6.59 -9.80
CA THR A 78 -11.53 -5.31 -10.35
C THR A 78 -10.04 -5.12 -10.10
N GLY A 79 -9.47 -4.07 -10.72
CA GLY A 79 -8.24 -3.46 -10.22
C GLY A 79 -8.40 -2.92 -8.79
N THR A 80 -7.28 -2.68 -8.11
CA THR A 80 -7.27 -2.01 -6.81
C THR A 80 -7.35 -0.51 -7.03
N VAL A 81 -8.34 0.12 -6.41
CA VAL A 81 -8.57 1.57 -6.51
C VAL A 81 -7.95 2.27 -5.30
N ASN A 82 -7.34 3.42 -5.54
CA ASN A 82 -6.97 4.38 -4.50
C ASN A 82 -8.20 5.23 -4.17
N ASP A 83 -8.85 4.95 -3.05
CA ASP A 83 -10.06 5.67 -2.66
C ASP A 83 -9.74 7.02 -2.02
N ALA A 84 -10.68 7.97 -2.12
CA ALA A 84 -10.59 9.23 -1.41
C ALA A 84 -10.89 9.01 0.08
N SER A 85 -10.04 9.53 0.95
CA SER A 85 -10.28 9.45 2.40
C SER A 85 -11.61 10.07 2.80
N GLN A 86 -12.37 9.35 3.64
CA GLN A 86 -13.61 9.85 4.22
C GLN A 86 -13.44 10.32 5.67
N GLY A 87 -12.20 10.52 6.13
CA GLY A 87 -11.86 10.94 7.49
C GLY A 87 -11.69 9.77 8.47
N SER A 88 -11.52 10.08 9.76
CA SER A 88 -11.19 9.09 10.80
C SER A 88 -11.77 9.42 12.18
N THR A 89 -12.91 10.12 12.25
CA THR A 89 -13.50 10.46 13.56
C THR A 89 -14.01 9.22 14.30
N HIS A 90 -13.51 8.97 15.51
CA HIS A 90 -14.05 7.95 16.40
C HIS A 90 -15.42 8.36 16.97
N LEU A 91 -16.40 7.46 16.88
CA LEU A 91 -17.78 7.66 17.35
C LEU A 91 -18.29 6.37 18.01
N SER A 92 -19.38 6.47 18.78
CA SER A 92 -20.06 5.31 19.37
C SER A 92 -21.38 4.95 18.64
N THR A 93 -21.71 5.67 17.57
CA THR A 93 -22.97 5.55 16.82
C THR A 93 -22.78 4.85 15.47
N THR A 94 -23.87 4.39 14.87
CA THR A 94 -23.88 3.91 13.48
C THR A 94 -23.49 5.03 12.51
N VAL A 95 -22.69 4.69 11.51
CA VAL A 95 -22.20 5.60 10.48
C VAL A 95 -22.80 5.27 9.11
N SER A 96 -23.28 6.29 8.41
CA SER A 96 -23.69 6.20 7.01
C SER A 96 -22.49 6.44 6.11
N TYR A 97 -22.01 5.39 5.44
CA TYR A 97 -20.87 5.45 4.53
C TYR A 97 -21.32 5.71 3.10
N LYS A 98 -20.54 6.51 2.35
CA LYS A 98 -20.78 6.73 0.92
C LYS A 98 -20.46 5.50 0.07
N ALA A 99 -19.46 4.73 0.47
CA ALA A 99 -19.05 3.49 -0.17
C ALA A 99 -19.59 2.27 0.59
N SER A 100 -19.86 1.19 -0.15
CA SER A 100 -20.37 -0.08 0.38
C SER A 100 -19.49 -1.23 -0.14
N PRO A 101 -18.62 -1.83 0.70
CA PRO A 101 -18.21 -1.38 2.04
C PRO A 101 -17.28 -0.14 1.98
N PRO A 102 -17.07 0.57 3.10
CA PRO A 102 -16.09 1.66 3.17
C PRO A 102 -14.64 1.15 3.29
N SER A 103 -13.70 1.92 2.74
CA SER A 103 -12.26 1.76 2.94
C SER A 103 -11.69 2.72 4.00
N SER A 104 -12.46 3.73 4.42
CA SER A 104 -12.12 4.71 5.45
C SER A 104 -13.38 5.45 5.90
N GLY A 105 -13.26 6.31 6.90
CA GLY A 105 -14.34 7.15 7.41
C GLY A 105 -14.42 7.16 8.93
N SER A 106 -15.37 7.91 9.47
CA SER A 106 -15.72 7.84 10.88
C SER A 106 -16.11 6.42 11.28
N HIS A 107 -15.68 5.96 12.45
CA HIS A 107 -15.80 4.56 12.83
C HIS A 107 -15.85 4.38 14.35
N ASN A 108 -15.99 3.14 14.83
CA ASN A 108 -16.21 2.89 16.26
C ASN A 108 -14.96 3.23 17.09
N LEU A 109 -15.08 3.65 18.35
CA LEU A 109 -13.90 3.88 19.21
C LEU A 109 -13.10 2.62 19.56
N ASP A 110 -13.71 1.44 19.46
CA ASP A 110 -13.14 0.15 19.89
C ASP A 110 -13.14 -0.81 18.69
N PRO A 111 -11.95 -1.22 18.19
CA PRO A 111 -11.86 -2.11 17.02
C PRO A 111 -12.36 -3.54 17.31
N LEU A 112 -12.30 -4.41 16.31
CA LEU A 112 -12.48 -5.84 16.53
C LEU A 112 -11.23 -6.46 17.17
N PRO A 113 -11.38 -7.52 17.98
CA PRO A 113 -10.25 -8.26 18.57
C PRO A 113 -9.31 -8.90 17.54
N ASP A 114 -8.01 -8.87 17.80
CA ASP A 114 -6.98 -9.47 16.93
C ASP A 114 -7.04 -11.01 16.87
N GLY A 115 -7.58 -11.65 17.89
CA GLY A 115 -7.62 -13.11 18.03
C GLY A 115 -8.63 -13.83 17.13
N ILE A 116 -9.44 -13.09 16.36
CA ILE A 116 -10.52 -13.63 15.54
C ILE A 116 -10.29 -13.20 14.09
N SER A 117 -9.96 -14.17 13.24
CA SER A 117 -9.69 -13.93 11.82
C SER A 117 -10.96 -13.96 10.96
N PHE A 118 -12.08 -14.45 11.47
CA PHE A 118 -13.33 -14.56 10.71
C PHE A 118 -14.55 -14.36 11.60
N TYR A 119 -15.50 -13.57 11.11
CA TYR A 119 -16.81 -13.35 11.72
C TYR A 119 -17.91 -13.84 10.80
N ASN A 120 -18.96 -14.39 11.38
CA ASN A 120 -20.17 -14.76 10.66
C ASN A 120 -21.30 -13.76 10.94
N PRO A 121 -22.42 -13.77 10.18
CA PRO A 121 -23.53 -12.83 10.42
C PRO A 121 -24.11 -12.91 11.85
N ALA A 122 -24.05 -14.08 12.51
CA ALA A 122 -24.51 -14.27 13.87
C ALA A 122 -23.58 -13.65 14.94
N SER A 123 -22.33 -13.29 14.59
CA SER A 123 -21.44 -12.52 15.47
C SER A 123 -22.05 -11.18 15.90
N GLY A 124 -22.98 -10.61 15.12
CA GLY A 124 -23.71 -9.39 15.50
C GLY A 124 -22.83 -8.15 15.65
N ILE A 125 -21.63 -8.16 15.07
CA ILE A 125 -20.65 -7.07 15.22
C ILE A 125 -21.07 -5.81 14.45
N PRO A 126 -20.96 -4.61 15.04
CA PRO A 126 -21.04 -3.35 14.29
C PRO A 126 -19.91 -3.25 13.27
N VAL A 127 -20.23 -3.02 12.00
CA VAL A 127 -19.23 -2.94 10.91
C VAL A 127 -18.24 -1.80 11.09
N GLU A 128 -18.62 -0.74 11.82
CA GLU A 128 -17.76 0.38 12.20
C GLU A 128 -16.53 -0.07 12.99
N ARG A 129 -16.58 -1.20 13.70
CA ARG A 129 -15.41 -1.74 14.40
C ARG A 129 -14.37 -2.28 13.43
N ALA A 130 -14.81 -2.97 12.37
CA ALA A 130 -13.92 -3.42 11.31
C ALA A 130 -13.30 -2.25 10.52
N VAL A 131 -14.01 -1.12 10.39
CA VAL A 131 -13.43 0.11 9.79
C VAL A 131 -12.30 0.66 10.68
N HIS A 132 -12.41 0.58 12.00
CA HIS A 132 -11.30 0.90 12.90
C HIS A 132 -10.10 -0.03 12.66
N ASN A 133 -10.31 -1.34 12.47
CA ASN A 133 -9.19 -2.24 12.14
C ASN A 133 -8.46 -1.81 10.85
N LEU A 134 -9.16 -1.26 9.85
CA LEU A 134 -8.50 -0.68 8.67
C LEU A 134 -7.54 0.44 9.07
N GLU A 135 -7.93 1.31 10.01
CA GLU A 135 -7.08 2.39 10.57
C GLU A 135 -5.80 1.84 11.21
N HIS A 136 -5.89 0.66 11.82
CA HIS A 136 -4.78 -0.06 12.45
C HIS A 136 -3.92 -0.88 11.45
N GLY A 137 -4.23 -0.80 10.16
CA GLY A 137 -3.48 -1.47 9.09
C GLY A 137 -3.94 -2.89 8.79
N PHE A 138 -5.16 -3.27 9.20
CA PHE A 138 -5.77 -4.53 8.80
C PHE A 138 -6.30 -4.47 7.37
N ILE A 139 -6.44 -5.65 6.78
CA ILE A 139 -7.25 -5.91 5.61
C ILE A 139 -8.57 -6.51 6.07
N VAL A 140 -9.67 -5.93 5.58
CA VAL A 140 -11.00 -6.52 5.79
C VAL A 140 -11.47 -7.15 4.48
N GLY A 141 -11.73 -8.46 4.54
CA GLY A 141 -12.42 -9.21 3.50
C GLY A 141 -13.92 -9.22 3.76
N TRP A 142 -14.63 -8.26 3.20
CA TRP A 142 -16.08 -8.16 3.32
C TRP A 142 -16.78 -9.16 2.41
N TYR A 143 -17.84 -9.79 2.91
CA TYR A 143 -18.71 -10.64 2.09
C TYR A 143 -20.18 -10.34 2.38
N ASP A 144 -21.01 -10.35 1.33
CA ASP A 144 -22.45 -10.17 1.49
C ASP A 144 -23.19 -11.52 1.53
N LYS A 145 -24.49 -11.47 1.80
CA LYS A 145 -25.36 -12.67 1.87
C LYS A 145 -25.51 -13.43 0.55
N SER A 146 -25.10 -12.83 -0.57
CA SER A 146 -25.21 -13.43 -1.90
C SER A 146 -23.94 -14.20 -2.28
N LEU A 147 -22.87 -14.09 -1.48
CA LEU A 147 -21.68 -14.93 -1.65
C LEU A 147 -22.05 -16.40 -1.37
N PRO A 148 -21.77 -17.36 -2.27
CA PRO A 148 -22.13 -18.75 -2.06
C PRO A 148 -21.52 -19.33 -0.78
N ALA A 149 -22.25 -20.20 -0.08
CA ALA A 149 -21.81 -20.78 1.20
C ALA A 149 -20.42 -21.46 1.11
N ALA A 150 -20.14 -22.16 0.00
CA ALA A 150 -18.83 -22.77 -0.24
C ALA A 150 -17.68 -21.73 -0.33
N GLN A 151 -17.96 -20.53 -0.84
CA GLN A 151 -17.00 -19.42 -0.87
C GLN A 151 -16.83 -18.77 0.50
N VAL A 152 -17.89 -18.69 1.31
CA VAL A 152 -17.81 -18.23 2.71
C VAL A 152 -16.95 -19.18 3.54
N GLU A 153 -17.14 -20.49 3.41
CA GLU A 153 -16.32 -21.48 4.12
C GLU A 153 -14.86 -21.48 3.64
N LYS A 154 -14.65 -21.28 2.33
CA LYS A 154 -13.32 -21.03 1.78
C LYS A 154 -12.68 -19.78 2.38
N LEU A 155 -13.42 -18.68 2.52
CA LEU A 155 -12.93 -17.44 3.14
C LEU A 155 -12.54 -17.67 4.59
N ARG A 156 -13.37 -18.36 5.38
CA ARG A 156 -13.07 -18.73 6.77
C ARG A 156 -11.75 -19.49 6.88
N SER A 157 -11.57 -20.51 6.02
CA SER A 157 -10.34 -21.32 5.99
C SER A 157 -9.11 -20.49 5.59
N LEU A 158 -9.25 -19.58 4.63
CA LEU A 158 -8.16 -18.71 4.18
C LEU A 158 -7.81 -17.65 5.22
N ALA A 159 -8.80 -17.10 5.93
CA ALA A 159 -8.58 -16.07 6.94
C ALA A 159 -7.68 -16.57 8.08
N ALA A 160 -7.84 -17.83 8.49
CA ALA A 160 -6.96 -18.48 9.48
C ALA A 160 -5.47 -18.53 9.05
N ASN A 161 -5.19 -18.45 7.75
CA ASN A 161 -3.85 -18.60 7.17
C ASN A 161 -3.33 -17.31 6.50
N ALA A 162 -4.15 -16.26 6.41
CA ALA A 162 -3.82 -15.01 5.70
C ALA A 162 -2.87 -14.11 6.50
N GLY A 163 -2.60 -14.45 7.77
CA GLY A 163 -1.74 -13.69 8.68
C GLY A 163 -2.53 -12.84 9.68
N PRO A 164 -1.85 -12.19 10.64
CA PRO A 164 -2.48 -11.54 11.79
C PRO A 164 -3.21 -10.22 11.46
N ARG A 165 -3.21 -9.79 10.20
CA ARG A 165 -3.77 -8.50 9.76
C ARG A 165 -4.83 -8.68 8.67
N PHE A 166 -5.47 -9.83 8.64
CA PHE A 166 -6.59 -10.10 7.76
C PHE A 166 -7.78 -10.58 8.58
N ILE A 167 -8.94 -9.96 8.38
CA ILE A 167 -10.20 -10.37 9.00
C ILE A 167 -11.31 -10.50 7.95
N GLY A 168 -11.99 -11.64 7.94
CA GLY A 168 -13.20 -11.85 7.15
C GLY A 168 -14.42 -11.37 7.91
N VAL A 169 -15.18 -10.42 7.35
CA VAL A 169 -16.28 -9.75 8.05
C VAL A 169 -17.56 -9.75 7.20
N PRO A 170 -18.72 -10.13 7.75
CA PRO A 170 -19.96 -10.08 7.00
C PRO A 170 -20.38 -8.62 6.81
N TRP A 171 -20.72 -8.25 5.57
CA TRP A 171 -21.39 -7.01 5.29
C TRP A 171 -22.90 -7.19 5.47
N THR A 172 -23.41 -6.73 6.61
CA THR A 172 -24.81 -6.92 7.03
C THR A 172 -25.75 -5.81 6.55
N ARG A 173 -25.31 -4.98 5.59
CA ARG A 173 -26.11 -3.89 5.00
C ARG A 173 -26.61 -4.26 3.59
N SER A 174 -26.65 -3.31 2.66
CA SER A 174 -27.07 -3.53 1.28
C SER A 174 -26.17 -4.51 0.54
N ALA A 175 -26.72 -5.26 -0.40
CA ALA A 175 -25.92 -6.10 -1.29
C ALA A 175 -24.91 -5.27 -2.08
N PHE A 176 -23.78 -5.88 -2.43
CA PHE A 176 -22.78 -5.21 -3.26
C PHE A 176 -23.27 -5.09 -4.72
N PRO A 177 -22.88 -4.02 -5.43
CA PRO A 177 -23.27 -3.81 -6.82
C PRO A 177 -22.46 -4.71 -7.78
N ASP A 178 -22.85 -4.69 -9.06
CA ASP A 178 -22.06 -5.19 -10.19
C ASP A 178 -21.67 -6.68 -10.14
N GLY A 179 -22.50 -7.51 -9.50
CA GLY A 179 -22.26 -8.96 -9.36
C GLY A 179 -20.99 -9.28 -8.56
N LYS A 180 -20.58 -8.37 -7.67
CA LYS A 180 -19.50 -8.56 -6.70
C LYS A 180 -20.12 -9.02 -5.39
N HIS A 181 -19.45 -9.93 -4.70
CA HIS A 181 -19.95 -10.51 -3.45
C HIS A 181 -18.84 -10.68 -2.40
N PHE A 182 -17.60 -10.38 -2.78
CA PHE A 182 -16.44 -10.35 -1.90
C PHE A 182 -15.63 -9.08 -2.19
N VAL A 183 -15.34 -8.28 -1.17
CA VAL A 183 -14.62 -7.01 -1.32
C VAL A 183 -13.48 -6.94 -0.32
N LEU A 184 -12.28 -6.66 -0.82
CA LEU A 184 -11.11 -6.42 0.01
C LEU A 184 -10.95 -4.92 0.20
N THR A 185 -10.81 -4.49 1.45
CA THR A 185 -10.42 -3.12 1.78
C THR A 185 -9.18 -3.10 2.65
N ALA A 186 -8.26 -2.20 2.33
CA ALA A 186 -7.32 -1.62 3.29
C ALA A 186 -7.74 -0.16 3.51
N TRP A 187 -7.08 0.55 4.43
CA TRP A 187 -7.32 1.99 4.54
C TRP A 187 -7.10 2.68 3.18
N ASP A 188 -8.15 3.30 2.65
CA ASP A 188 -8.18 3.97 1.34
C ASP A 188 -7.78 3.12 0.13
N ARG A 189 -8.00 1.80 0.21
CA ARG A 189 -7.87 0.87 -0.91
C ARG A 189 -9.05 -0.06 -1.00
N THR A 190 -9.59 -0.24 -2.20
CA THR A 190 -10.67 -1.20 -2.46
C THR A 190 -10.37 -2.08 -3.67
N GLN A 191 -10.63 -3.38 -3.54
CA GLN A 191 -10.70 -4.31 -4.65
C GLN A 191 -11.96 -5.16 -4.54
N ARG A 192 -12.80 -5.17 -5.59
CA ARG A 192 -14.10 -5.87 -5.59
C ARG A 192 -14.03 -7.14 -6.42
N CYS A 193 -14.51 -8.25 -5.91
CA CYS A 193 -14.43 -9.57 -6.51
C CYS A 193 -15.79 -10.27 -6.55
N THR A 194 -15.97 -11.15 -7.52
CA THR A 194 -17.15 -12.03 -7.60
C THR A 194 -16.98 -13.25 -6.69
N THR A 195 -15.76 -13.78 -6.56
CA THR A 195 -15.46 -14.97 -5.74
C THR A 195 -14.21 -14.77 -4.86
N VAL A 196 -14.05 -15.66 -3.88
CA VAL A 196 -12.90 -15.65 -2.96
C VAL A 196 -11.71 -16.38 -3.58
N SER A 197 -10.54 -15.75 -3.55
CA SER A 197 -9.30 -16.32 -4.08
C SER A 197 -8.15 -16.17 -3.09
N ALA A 198 -7.42 -17.26 -2.86
CA ALA A 198 -6.28 -17.30 -1.95
C ALA A 198 -5.15 -16.38 -2.44
N ASP A 199 -4.85 -16.43 -3.74
CA ASP A 199 -3.79 -15.61 -4.34
C ASP A 199 -4.14 -14.12 -4.27
N VAL A 200 -5.41 -13.77 -4.49
CA VAL A 200 -5.85 -12.37 -4.40
C VAL A 200 -5.74 -11.85 -2.98
N ILE A 201 -6.21 -12.63 -1.98
CA ILE A 201 -6.07 -12.26 -0.56
C ILE A 201 -4.60 -12.10 -0.20
N LYS A 202 -3.76 -13.06 -0.56
CA LYS A 202 -2.32 -13.04 -0.27
C LYS A 202 -1.64 -11.82 -0.88
N ASP A 203 -1.90 -11.55 -2.16
CA ASP A 203 -1.33 -10.40 -2.88
C ASP A 203 -1.77 -9.07 -2.25
N PHE A 204 -3.05 -8.96 -1.87
CA PHE A 204 -3.59 -7.75 -1.28
C PHE A 204 -3.03 -7.50 0.13
N VAL A 205 -2.97 -8.55 0.96
CA VAL A 205 -2.35 -8.49 2.29
C VAL A 205 -0.88 -8.10 2.19
N ALA A 206 -0.11 -8.76 1.31
CA ALA A 206 1.32 -8.48 1.16
C ALA A 206 1.61 -7.02 0.72
N LYS A 207 0.68 -6.39 -0.01
CA LYS A 207 0.84 -5.03 -0.53
C LYS A 207 0.30 -3.95 0.40
N HIS A 208 -0.74 -4.25 1.19
CA HIS A 208 -1.54 -3.22 1.84
C HIS A 208 -1.69 -3.39 3.36
N ALA A 209 -1.36 -4.55 3.93
CA ALA A 209 -1.39 -4.72 5.37
C ALA A 209 -0.20 -4.02 6.04
N ASN A 210 -0.43 -3.39 7.20
CA ASN A 210 0.59 -2.65 7.95
C ASN A 210 1.49 -1.78 7.05
N PRO A 211 0.91 -0.86 6.26
CA PRO A 211 1.69 -0.03 5.37
C PRO A 211 2.75 0.74 6.18
N ASP A 212 3.97 0.80 5.64
CA ASP A 212 5.02 1.58 6.27
C ASP A 212 4.72 3.09 6.23
N SER A 213 5.36 3.85 7.12
CA SER A 213 5.23 5.31 7.14
C SER A 213 5.88 5.99 5.94
N THR A 214 6.67 5.27 5.12
CA THR A 214 7.25 5.84 3.88
C THR A 214 6.22 5.94 2.75
N GLY A 215 5.14 5.15 2.84
CA GLY A 215 3.90 5.32 2.08
C GLY A 215 3.07 6.54 2.49
N ALA A 216 3.30 7.11 3.68
CA ALA A 216 2.54 8.25 4.23
C ALA A 216 2.89 9.61 3.61
N THR A 217 3.54 9.63 2.44
CA THR A 217 3.89 10.87 1.74
C THR A 217 2.80 11.25 0.72
N TRP A 218 1.83 12.02 1.26
CA TRP A 218 0.84 12.94 0.64
C TRP A 218 -0.13 12.38 -0.43
N ASP A 219 -1.43 12.51 -0.12
CA ASP A 219 -2.66 12.13 -0.86
C ASP A 219 -3.04 10.65 -1.02
N SER A 220 -2.30 9.75 -0.38
CA SER A 220 -2.75 8.37 -0.17
C SER A 220 -2.64 8.04 1.31
N PRO A 221 -3.73 8.03 2.09
CA PRO A 221 -3.62 7.79 3.51
C PRO A 221 -3.21 6.34 3.72
N THR A 222 -1.99 6.14 4.19
CA THR A 222 -1.63 4.92 4.89
C THR A 222 -2.47 4.85 6.15
N ALA A 223 -2.88 3.65 6.55
CA ALA A 223 -3.57 3.40 7.81
C ALA A 223 -2.85 4.14 8.96
N PRO A 224 -3.46 5.21 9.53
CA PRO A 224 -2.74 6.20 10.31
C PRO A 224 -2.22 5.65 11.65
N GLU A 225 -2.78 4.54 12.13
CA GLU A 225 -2.39 3.87 13.36
C GLU A 225 -1.87 2.44 13.09
N SER A 226 -1.23 2.26 11.94
CA SER A 226 -0.64 0.99 11.52
C SER A 226 0.18 0.32 12.62
N GLY A 227 -0.15 -0.93 12.92
CA GLY A 227 0.54 -1.71 13.96
C GLY A 227 -0.18 -1.75 15.30
N ALA A 228 -1.17 -0.88 15.56
CA ALA A 228 -1.96 -0.89 16.80
C ALA A 228 -2.73 -2.20 17.01
N GLN A 229 -3.07 -2.46 18.27
CA GLN A 229 -3.76 -3.68 18.72
C GLN A 229 -5.27 -3.61 18.46
N GLY A 230 -5.90 -4.77 18.42
CA GLY A 230 -7.36 -4.91 18.33
C GLY A 230 -8.08 -4.55 19.63
N GLY A 231 -9.41 -4.52 19.52
CA GLY A 231 -10.28 -4.08 20.60
C GLY A 231 -10.61 -5.17 21.61
N THR A 232 -11.52 -4.84 22.53
CA THR A 232 -11.86 -5.67 23.70
C THR A 232 -13.25 -6.32 23.64
N LEU A 233 -13.90 -6.30 22.47
CA LEU A 233 -15.25 -6.83 22.30
C LEU A 233 -15.32 -8.32 22.67
N ASP A 234 -16.22 -8.65 23.61
CA ASP A 234 -16.48 -10.02 24.07
C ASP A 234 -17.35 -10.81 23.07
N VAL A 235 -16.71 -11.29 22.00
CA VAL A 235 -17.38 -11.96 20.86
C VAL A 235 -16.56 -13.16 20.39
N SER A 236 -17.23 -14.12 19.75
CA SER A 236 -16.61 -15.23 19.03
C SER A 236 -16.89 -15.12 17.53
N ALA A 237 -16.22 -15.96 16.73
CA ALA A 237 -16.52 -16.11 15.31
C ALA A 237 -18.00 -16.44 15.02
N ASP A 238 -18.74 -16.98 16.01
CA ASP A 238 -20.10 -17.48 15.85
C ASP A 238 -21.16 -16.77 16.71
N GLY A 239 -20.80 -15.72 17.46
CA GLY A 239 -21.75 -14.99 18.31
C GLY A 239 -21.14 -14.35 19.55
N PRO A 240 -21.90 -13.51 20.29
CA PRO A 240 -21.49 -12.99 21.59
C PRO A 240 -21.21 -14.13 22.59
N LEU A 241 -20.10 -14.06 23.32
CA LEU A 241 -19.70 -15.11 24.28
C LEU A 241 -20.70 -15.23 25.45
N THR A 242 -21.33 -14.12 25.84
CA THR A 242 -22.39 -14.09 26.86
C THR A 242 -23.69 -14.81 26.46
N ALA A 243 -23.93 -15.03 25.17
CA ALA A 243 -25.09 -15.82 24.71
C ALA A 243 -24.83 -17.34 24.74
N GLN A 244 -23.57 -17.77 24.64
CA GLN A 244 -23.20 -19.19 24.61
C GLN A 244 -23.10 -19.83 26.00
N SER A 245 -22.93 -19.06 27.08
CA SER A 245 -22.91 -19.57 28.45
C SER A 245 -24.30 -19.91 29.03
N GLY A 246 -25.38 -19.52 28.35
CA GLY A 246 -26.76 -19.81 28.77
C GLY A 246 -27.32 -21.17 28.30
N ALA A 247 -26.56 -21.94 27.51
CA ALA A 247 -27.05 -23.17 26.85
C ALA A 247 -26.59 -24.49 27.50
N THR A 248 -25.83 -24.45 28.61
CA THR A 248 -25.22 -25.66 29.21
C THR A 248 -25.75 -25.97 30.61
N THR A 249 -27.06 -25.97 30.80
CA THR A 249 -27.72 -26.54 31.99
C THR A 249 -29.10 -27.10 31.64
N ALA A 250 -29.14 -28.24 30.95
CA ALA A 250 -30.24 -29.21 31.02
C ALA A 250 -29.86 -30.50 30.28
N THR A 251 -29.34 -31.48 31.00
CA THR A 251 -29.76 -32.91 31.02
C THR A 251 -28.89 -33.66 32.02
#